data_AF-A0A7I5EAB5-F1
#
_entry.id   AF-A0A7I5EAB5-F1
#
_cell.length_a   1.000
_cell.length_b   1.000
_cell.length_c   1.000
_cell.angle_alpha   90.00
_cell.angle_beta   90.00
_cell.angle_gamma   90.00
#
_symmetry.space_group_name_H-M   'P 1'
#
loop_
_entity.id
_entity.type
_entity.pdbx_description
1 polymer ?
#
loop_
_entity_poly.entity_id
_entity_poly.type
_entity_poly.pdbx_seq_one_letter_code
_entity_poly.pdbx_strand_id
1 'polypeptide(L)'
;METIHLRMSMAEMAFQHDDVIDDIEFAIRRFPECCEQLVPHVIRLMRSPIESVRAAAFGFALDIISQRPQTRCQLKEAYISTMQSNDFDITRQAITFLPDFVNICIANADELISAAMHCCTRRSCLNDVHDYVVEAMAVFGQSKSNDEDGQNSDKKDMKRRSREDGEIN
;
A
#
# COMPACT_ATOMS: atom_id res chain seq x y z
N MET A 1 -6.68 22.63 -14.69
CA MET A 1 -7.42 21.45 -14.21
C MET A 1 -7.84 20.55 -15.37
N GLU A 2 -8.55 21.06 -16.38
CA GLU A 2 -8.94 20.26 -17.56
C GLU A 2 -7.74 19.71 -18.34
N THR A 3 -6.61 20.40 -18.34
CA THR A 3 -5.43 20.04 -19.14
C THR A 3 -4.78 18.72 -18.72
N ILE A 4 -4.77 18.36 -17.43
CA ILE A 4 -4.13 17.11 -16.95
C ILE A 4 -5.03 15.92 -17.26
N HIS A 5 -6.32 16.00 -16.90
CA HIS A 5 -7.27 14.94 -17.22
C HIS A 5 -7.38 14.71 -18.73
N LEU A 6 -7.38 15.78 -19.53
CA LEU A 6 -7.42 15.70 -20.98
C LEU A 6 -6.15 15.06 -21.54
N ARG A 7 -4.96 15.47 -21.09
CA ARG A 7 -3.68 14.86 -21.53
C ARG A 7 -3.65 13.36 -21.24
N MET A 8 -4.02 12.97 -20.03
CA MET A 8 -4.03 11.56 -19.62
C MET A 8 -5.03 10.74 -20.42
N SER A 9 -6.25 11.26 -20.60
CA SER A 9 -7.29 10.61 -21.41
C SER A 9 -6.86 10.43 -22.87
N MET A 10 -6.21 11.44 -23.45
CA MET A 10 -5.72 11.38 -24.83
C MET A 10 -4.60 10.35 -25.00
N ALA A 11 -3.65 10.30 -24.07
CA ALA A 11 -2.52 9.39 -24.14
C ALA A 11 -2.93 7.93 -23.84
N GLU A 12 -3.91 7.71 -22.96
CA GLU A 12 -4.56 6.40 -22.78
C GLU A 12 -5.25 5.89 -24.06
N MET A 13 -5.89 6.79 -24.83
CA MET A 13 -6.52 6.44 -26.11
C MET A 13 -5.52 6.21 -27.25
N ALA A 14 -4.31 6.75 -27.16
CA ALA A 14 -3.30 6.72 -28.22
C ALA A 14 -2.33 5.53 -28.16
N PHE A 15 -2.53 4.58 -27.24
CA PHE A 15 -1.54 3.53 -26.91
C PHE A 15 -0.17 4.06 -26.43
N GLN A 16 -0.09 5.34 -26.04
CA GLN A 16 1.12 5.99 -25.54
C GLN A 16 1.27 5.75 -24.03
N HIS A 17 1.29 4.49 -23.64
CA HIS A 17 1.24 4.12 -22.22
C HIS A 17 2.51 4.52 -21.47
N ASP A 18 3.68 4.49 -22.12
CA ASP A 18 4.95 4.91 -21.51
C ASP A 18 4.95 6.42 -21.21
N ASP A 19 4.46 7.25 -22.14
CA ASP A 19 4.34 8.71 -21.93
C ASP A 19 3.41 9.03 -20.74
N VAL A 20 2.34 8.26 -20.56
CA VAL A 20 1.41 8.40 -19.42
C VAL A 20 2.09 8.02 -18.10
N ILE A 21 2.83 6.93 -18.08
CA ILE A 21 3.56 6.47 -16.89
C ILE A 21 4.58 7.53 -16.47
N ASP A 22 5.37 8.04 -17.42
CA ASP A 22 6.38 9.06 -17.17
C ASP A 22 5.75 10.38 -16.67
N ASP A 23 4.64 10.82 -17.28
CA ASP A 23 3.89 12.00 -16.85
C ASP A 23 3.34 11.85 -15.42
N ILE A 24 2.83 10.67 -15.06
CA ILE A 24 2.34 10.38 -13.69
C ILE A 24 3.50 10.38 -12.71
N GLU A 25 4.58 9.66 -13.02
CA GLU A 25 5.74 9.55 -12.17
C GLU A 25 6.36 10.93 -11.90
N PHE A 26 6.49 11.74 -12.95
CA PHE A 26 6.93 13.12 -12.86
C PHE A 26 5.99 13.94 -11.96
N ALA A 27 4.68 13.80 -12.13
CA ALA A 27 3.70 14.54 -11.34
C ALA A 27 3.74 14.17 -9.85
N ILE A 28 3.84 12.88 -9.52
CA ILE A 28 3.95 12.38 -8.14
C ILE A 28 5.21 12.92 -7.47
N ARG A 29 6.35 12.97 -8.18
CA ARG A 29 7.62 13.48 -7.64
C ARG A 29 7.65 15.00 -7.51
N ARG A 30 7.07 15.72 -8.47
CA ARG A 30 7.25 17.17 -8.58
C ARG A 30 6.13 17.98 -7.94
N PHE A 31 4.92 17.43 -7.88
CA PHE A 31 3.71 18.10 -7.41
C PHE A 31 2.98 17.23 -6.38
N PRO A 32 3.56 16.99 -5.19
CA PRO A 32 2.94 16.20 -4.12
C PRO A 32 1.57 16.77 -3.70
N GLU A 33 1.33 18.06 -3.93
CA GLU A 33 0.06 18.73 -3.71
C GLU A 33 -1.07 18.35 -4.66
N CYS A 34 -0.74 17.77 -5.80
CA CYS A 34 -1.71 17.35 -6.80
C CYS A 34 -1.96 15.84 -6.82
N CYS A 35 -1.30 15.06 -5.97
CA CYS A 35 -1.40 13.59 -5.97
C CYS A 35 -2.84 13.06 -5.85
N GLU A 36 -3.71 13.73 -5.10
CA GLU A 36 -5.13 13.36 -5.00
C GLU A 36 -5.86 13.37 -6.36
N GLN A 37 -5.47 14.26 -7.27
CA GLN A 37 -6.07 14.36 -8.61
C GLN A 37 -5.62 13.23 -9.53
N LEU A 38 -4.51 12.56 -9.20
CA LEU A 38 -3.98 11.43 -9.96
C LEU A 38 -4.65 10.11 -9.59
N VAL A 39 -5.29 10.02 -8.41
CA VAL A 39 -5.92 8.80 -7.90
C VAL A 39 -6.88 8.15 -8.91
N PRO A 40 -7.82 8.87 -9.56
CA PRO A 40 -8.73 8.25 -10.52
C PRO A 40 -8.02 7.64 -11.75
N HIS A 41 -6.91 8.24 -12.17
CA HIS A 41 -6.12 7.76 -13.30
C HIS A 41 -5.31 6.52 -12.90
N VAL A 42 -4.65 6.55 -11.75
CA VAL A 42 -3.93 5.40 -11.20
C VAL A 42 -4.87 4.19 -11.04
N ILE A 43 -6.07 4.38 -10.49
CA ILE A 43 -7.08 3.31 -10.35
C ILE A 43 -7.45 2.69 -11.70
N ARG A 44 -7.54 3.50 -12.75
CA ARG A 44 -7.82 3.02 -14.11
C ARG A 44 -6.64 2.21 -14.65
N LEU A 45 -5.42 2.69 -14.48
CA LEU A 45 -4.21 2.02 -14.94
C LEU A 45 -3.95 0.68 -14.22
N MET A 46 -4.35 0.53 -12.95
CA MET A 46 -4.30 -0.75 -12.23
C MET A 46 -5.15 -1.85 -12.92
N ARG A 47 -6.09 -1.46 -13.79
CA ARG A 47 -6.92 -2.37 -14.60
C ARG A 47 -6.54 -2.41 -16.07
N SER A 48 -5.39 -1.83 -16.43
CA SER A 48 -4.89 -1.85 -17.81
C SER A 48 -4.71 -3.29 -18.30
N PRO A 49 -4.98 -3.60 -19.58
CA PRO A 49 -4.64 -4.91 -20.15
C PRO A 49 -3.11 -5.14 -20.20
N ILE A 50 -2.30 -4.08 -20.09
CA ILE A 50 -0.84 -4.15 -20.19
C ILE A 50 -0.23 -4.33 -18.80
N GLU A 51 0.57 -5.39 -18.65
CA GLU A 51 1.19 -5.78 -17.37
C GLU A 51 2.10 -4.69 -16.78
N SER A 52 3.01 -4.13 -17.59
CA SER A 52 3.94 -3.07 -17.14
C SER A 52 3.20 -1.83 -16.64
N VAL A 53 2.09 -1.47 -17.30
CA VAL A 53 1.24 -0.34 -16.89
C VAL A 53 0.56 -0.62 -15.55
N ARG A 54 0.04 -1.83 -15.35
CA ARG A 54 -0.53 -2.22 -14.05
C ARG A 54 0.52 -2.17 -12.95
N ALA A 55 1.71 -2.74 -13.19
CA ALA A 55 2.80 -2.76 -12.24
C ALA A 55 3.21 -1.34 -11.81
N ALA A 56 3.39 -0.42 -12.77
CA ALA A 56 3.66 0.99 -12.48
C ALA A 56 2.53 1.63 -11.65
N ALA A 57 1.26 1.36 -12.01
CA ALA A 57 0.11 1.89 -11.30
C ALA A 57 0.01 1.43 -9.84
N PHE A 58 0.35 0.16 -9.54
CA PHE A 58 0.43 -0.31 -8.15
C PHE A 58 1.52 0.44 -7.37
N GLY A 59 2.69 0.67 -7.97
CA GLY A 59 3.75 1.50 -7.39
C GLY A 59 3.30 2.94 -7.11
N PHE A 60 2.66 3.57 -8.10
CA PHE A 60 2.13 4.93 -7.95
C PHE A 60 1.07 5.04 -6.85
N ALA A 61 0.22 4.02 -6.68
CA ALA A 61 -0.74 4.00 -5.58
C ALA A 61 -0.04 3.99 -4.21
N LEU A 62 1.03 3.20 -4.05
CA LEU A 62 1.82 3.15 -2.82
C LEU A 62 2.50 4.50 -2.54
N ASP A 63 3.09 5.12 -3.56
CA ASP A 63 3.71 6.44 -3.44
C ASP A 63 2.69 7.52 -3.04
N ILE A 64 1.52 7.53 -3.68
CA ILE A 64 0.45 8.48 -3.38
C ILE A 64 -0.05 8.30 -1.95
N ILE A 65 -0.26 7.06 -1.48
CA ILE A 65 -0.69 6.79 -0.09
C ILE A 65 0.34 7.31 0.91
N SER A 66 1.63 7.09 0.61
CA SER A 66 2.74 7.49 1.47
C SER A 66 2.84 9.01 1.60
N GLN A 67 2.63 9.74 0.50
CA GLN A 67 2.65 11.21 0.48
C GLN A 67 1.34 11.82 1.01
N ARG A 68 0.20 11.18 0.74
CA ARG A 68 -1.16 11.66 1.05
C ARG A 68 -1.98 10.57 1.74
N PRO A 69 -1.84 10.41 3.07
CA PRO A 69 -2.60 9.41 3.83
C PRO A 69 -4.12 9.52 3.69
N GLN A 70 -4.66 10.70 3.32
CA GLN A 70 -6.09 10.91 3.10
C GLN A 70 -6.64 10.11 1.89
N THR A 71 -5.80 9.78 0.91
CA THR A 71 -6.19 8.98 -0.27
C THR A 71 -6.27 7.48 0.02
N ARG A 72 -5.78 7.05 1.19
CA ARG A 72 -5.63 5.63 1.56
C ARG A 72 -6.91 4.83 1.42
N CYS A 73 -8.03 5.35 1.93
CA CYS A 73 -9.30 4.62 1.86
C CYS A 73 -9.70 4.34 0.40
N GLN A 74 -9.62 5.35 -0.47
CA GLN A 74 -9.99 5.25 -1.88
C GLN A 74 -9.09 4.26 -2.64
N LEU A 75 -7.76 4.38 -2.48
CA LEU A 75 -6.82 3.50 -3.16
C LEU A 75 -6.85 2.07 -2.63
N LYS A 76 -7.07 1.88 -1.31
CA LYS A 76 -7.26 0.56 -0.69
C LYS A 76 -8.50 -0.14 -1.26
N GLU A 77 -9.64 0.53 -1.30
CA GLU A 77 -10.88 -0.05 -1.84
C GLU A 77 -10.74 -0.41 -3.32
N ALA A 78 -10.09 0.46 -4.11
CA ALA A 78 -9.78 0.17 -5.50
C ALA A 78 -8.86 -1.05 -5.63
N TYR A 79 -7.80 -1.15 -4.82
CA TYR A 79 -6.88 -2.28 -4.79
C TYR A 79 -7.59 -3.60 -4.43
N ILE A 80 -8.42 -3.62 -3.40
CA ILE A 80 -9.25 -4.79 -3.05
C ILE A 80 -10.15 -5.20 -4.23
N SER A 81 -10.77 -4.23 -4.88
CA SER A 81 -11.60 -4.50 -6.07
C SER A 81 -10.78 -5.07 -7.24
N THR A 82 -9.50 -4.69 -7.39
CA THR A 82 -8.61 -5.29 -8.41
C THR A 82 -8.23 -6.74 -8.07
N MET A 83 -7.94 -7.05 -6.81
CA MET A 83 -7.72 -8.45 -6.37
C MET A 83 -8.96 -9.32 -6.63
N GLN A 84 -10.16 -8.76 -6.48
CA GLN A 84 -11.41 -9.47 -6.68
C GLN A 84 -11.91 -9.47 -8.13
N SER A 85 -11.11 -8.96 -9.09
CA SER A 85 -11.46 -8.96 -10.51
C SER A 85 -11.77 -10.36 -11.05
N ASN A 86 -12.57 -10.40 -12.12
CA ASN A 86 -12.78 -11.63 -12.91
C ASN A 86 -11.62 -11.90 -13.87
N ASP A 87 -10.77 -10.90 -14.10
CA ASP A 87 -9.54 -11.04 -14.88
C ASP A 87 -8.42 -11.57 -13.98
N PHE A 88 -7.95 -12.78 -14.29
CA PHE A 88 -6.94 -13.47 -13.50
C PHE A 88 -5.57 -12.80 -13.59
N ASP A 89 -5.20 -12.16 -14.70
CA ASP A 89 -3.91 -11.49 -14.82
C ASP A 89 -3.88 -10.23 -13.94
N ILE A 90 -5.00 -9.51 -13.87
CA ILE A 90 -5.16 -8.37 -12.95
C ILE A 90 -5.09 -8.84 -11.50
N THR A 91 -5.87 -9.87 -11.14
CA THR A 91 -5.88 -10.42 -9.77
C THR A 91 -4.49 -10.93 -9.38
N ARG A 92 -3.85 -11.72 -10.25
CA ARG A 92 -2.53 -12.29 -10.00
C ARG A 92 -1.51 -11.19 -9.75
N GLN A 93 -1.46 -10.18 -10.62
CA GLN A 93 -0.57 -9.04 -10.43
C GLN A 93 -0.86 -8.30 -9.12
N ALA A 94 -2.13 -8.02 -8.81
CA ALA A 94 -2.47 -7.32 -7.58
C ALA A 94 -1.92 -8.04 -6.34
N ILE A 95 -2.03 -9.38 -6.29
CA ILE A 95 -1.53 -10.19 -5.18
C ILE A 95 0.00 -10.08 -5.03
N THR A 96 0.77 -9.95 -6.12
CA THR A 96 2.24 -9.77 -6.03
C THR A 96 2.67 -8.49 -5.30
N PHE A 97 1.81 -7.46 -5.28
CA PHE A 97 2.06 -6.19 -4.56
C PHE A 97 1.46 -6.18 -3.14
N LEU A 98 0.81 -7.27 -2.71
CA LEU A 98 0.14 -7.34 -1.41
C LEU A 98 1.07 -7.04 -0.21
N PRO A 99 2.32 -7.56 -0.16
CA PRO A 99 3.22 -7.25 0.95
C PRO A 99 3.47 -5.76 1.12
N ASP A 100 3.69 -5.03 0.02
CA ASP A 100 3.94 -3.58 0.05
C ASP A 100 2.69 -2.81 0.48
N PHE A 101 1.52 -3.18 -0.03
CA PHE A 101 0.25 -2.58 0.41
C PHE A 101 -0.02 -2.80 1.89
N VAL A 102 0.29 -3.99 2.41
CA VAL A 102 0.18 -4.30 3.84
C VAL A 102 1.16 -3.48 4.68
N ASN A 103 2.40 -3.34 4.22
CA ASN A 103 3.42 -2.54 4.91
C ASN A 103 3.04 -1.05 5.00
N ILE A 104 2.46 -0.48 3.94
CA ILE A 104 2.05 0.93 3.92
C ILE A 104 0.69 1.14 4.62
N CYS A 105 -0.22 0.17 4.51
CA CYS A 105 -1.57 0.24 5.07
C CYS A 105 -1.75 -0.69 6.29
N ILE A 106 -0.80 -0.70 7.23
CA ILE A 106 -0.79 -1.60 8.40
C ILE A 106 -2.13 -1.59 9.16
N ALA A 107 -2.72 -0.40 9.34
CA ALA A 107 -4.02 -0.26 10.03
C ALA A 107 -5.19 -1.00 9.35
N ASN A 108 -5.03 -1.39 8.08
CA ASN A 108 -6.03 -2.10 7.28
C ASN A 108 -5.49 -3.46 6.76
N ALA A 109 -4.34 -3.92 7.26
CA ALA A 109 -3.69 -5.12 6.75
C ALA A 109 -4.55 -6.39 6.87
N ASP A 110 -5.29 -6.55 7.98
CA ASP A 110 -6.21 -7.68 8.18
C ASP A 110 -7.24 -7.79 7.03
N GLU A 111 -7.79 -6.65 6.59
CA GLU A 111 -8.77 -6.60 5.51
C GLU A 111 -8.14 -6.97 4.15
N LEU A 112 -6.94 -6.44 3.88
CA LEU A 112 -6.18 -6.73 2.65
C LEU A 112 -5.82 -8.22 2.54
N ILE A 113 -5.26 -8.78 3.62
CA ILE A 113 -4.86 -10.19 3.67
C ILE A 113 -6.08 -11.10 3.55
N SER A 114 -7.18 -10.79 4.25
CA SER A 114 -8.43 -11.56 4.17
C SER A 114 -8.99 -11.59 2.74
N ALA A 115 -8.99 -10.45 2.06
CA ALA A 115 -9.44 -10.35 0.67
C ALA A 115 -8.58 -11.21 -0.28
N ALA A 116 -7.26 -11.19 -0.13
CA ALA A 116 -6.33 -11.99 -0.92
C ALA A 116 -6.50 -13.49 -0.66
N MET A 117 -6.54 -13.90 0.61
CA MET A 117 -6.75 -15.29 1.03
C MET A 117 -8.04 -15.87 0.46
N HIS A 118 -9.14 -15.12 0.53
CA HIS A 118 -10.41 -15.54 -0.05
C HIS A 118 -10.32 -15.73 -1.57
N CYS A 119 -9.53 -14.91 -2.27
CA CYS A 119 -9.31 -15.06 -3.71
C CYS A 119 -8.48 -16.31 -4.03
N CYS A 120 -7.34 -16.52 -3.36
CA CYS A 120 -6.47 -17.68 -3.60
C CYS A 120 -7.17 -19.00 -3.25
N THR A 121 -7.90 -19.06 -2.13
CA THR A 121 -8.58 -20.30 -1.69
C THR A 121 -9.67 -20.75 -2.67
N ARG A 122 -10.33 -19.80 -3.34
CA ARG A 122 -11.40 -20.11 -4.30
C ARG A 122 -10.92 -20.41 -5.70
N ARG A 123 -9.67 -20.10 -6.04
CA ARG A 123 -9.16 -20.10 -7.41
C ARG A 123 -7.80 -20.77 -7.46
N SER A 124 -7.78 -22.07 -7.81
CA SER A 124 -6.56 -22.87 -7.90
C SER A 124 -5.53 -22.33 -8.91
N CYS A 125 -5.94 -21.47 -9.84
CA CYS A 125 -5.06 -20.78 -10.78
C CYS A 125 -4.22 -19.64 -10.16
N LEU A 126 -4.35 -19.36 -8.86
CA LEU A 126 -3.57 -18.35 -8.14
C LEU A 126 -2.57 -18.97 -7.15
N ASN A 127 -2.32 -20.28 -7.25
CA ASN A 127 -1.39 -20.97 -6.35
C ASN A 127 0.06 -20.47 -6.48
N ASP A 128 0.43 -19.98 -7.66
CA ASP A 128 1.74 -19.40 -7.96
C ASP A 128 2.01 -18.06 -7.25
N VAL A 129 0.96 -17.36 -6.83
CA VAL A 129 1.06 -16.10 -6.07
C VAL A 129 0.70 -16.24 -4.59
N HIS A 130 0.48 -17.46 -4.12
CA HIS A 130 0.15 -17.72 -2.70
C HIS A 130 1.29 -17.29 -1.75
N ASP A 131 2.54 -17.40 -2.18
CA ASP A 131 3.71 -17.03 -1.38
C ASP A 131 3.69 -15.54 -0.99
N TYR A 132 3.17 -14.66 -1.85
CA TYR A 132 2.99 -13.24 -1.53
C TYR A 132 1.96 -12.99 -0.43
N VAL A 133 0.96 -13.87 -0.28
CA VAL A 133 0.00 -13.80 0.82
C VAL A 133 0.66 -14.20 2.13
N VAL A 134 1.51 -15.23 2.11
CA VAL A 134 2.31 -15.65 3.26
C VAL A 134 3.31 -14.57 3.67
N GLU A 135 3.99 -13.95 2.69
CA GLU A 135 4.89 -12.83 2.92
C GLU A 135 4.15 -11.64 3.55
N ALA A 136 2.98 -11.27 3.03
CA ALA A 136 2.17 -10.19 3.59
C ALA A 136 1.76 -10.46 5.05
N MET A 137 1.44 -11.70 5.40
CA MET A 137 1.18 -12.09 6.79
C MET A 137 2.42 -11.95 7.67
N ALA A 138 3.60 -12.30 7.16
CA ALA A 138 4.86 -12.14 7.89
C ALA A 138 5.20 -10.66 8.12
N VAL A 139 5.05 -9.82 7.10
CA VAL A 139 5.23 -8.35 7.19
C VAL A 139 4.31 -7.77 8.27
N PHE A 140 3.02 -8.12 8.23
CA PHE A 140 2.07 -7.64 9.24
C PHE A 140 2.40 -8.10 10.66
N GLY A 141 2.87 -9.35 10.82
CA GLY A 141 3.32 -9.88 12.10
C GLY A 141 4.52 -9.12 12.68
N GLN A 142 5.51 -8.80 11.85
CA GLN A 142 6.69 -8.02 12.25
C GLN A 142 6.33 -6.58 12.64
N SER A 143 5.39 -5.95 11.93
CA SER A 143 4.92 -4.61 12.27
C SER A 143 4.26 -4.58 13.66
N LYS A 144 3.46 -5.61 14.00
CA LYS A 144 2.82 -5.71 15.33
C LYS A 144 3.83 -5.90 16.46
N SER A 145 4.85 -6.75 16.28
CA SER A 145 5.85 -6.97 17.34
C SER A 145 6.68 -5.72 17.65
N ASN A 146 6.99 -4.91 16.64
CA ASN A 146 7.76 -3.68 16.82
C ASN A 146 7.00 -2.60 17.61
N ASP A 147 5.66 -2.57 17.52
CA ASP A 147 4.84 -1.63 18.30
C ASP A 147 4.73 -2.05 19.79
N GLU A 148 4.81 -3.35 20.10
CA GLU A 148 4.73 -3.86 21.49
C GLU A 148 6.05 -3.69 22.27
N ASP A 149 7.21 -3.81 21.61
CA ASP A 149 8.52 -3.60 22.26
C ASP A 149 8.79 -2.12 22.62
N GLY A 150 8.11 -1.17 21.96
CA GLY A 150 8.22 0.27 22.25
C GLY A 150 7.46 0.74 23.51
N GLN A 151 6.55 -0.07 24.07
CA GLN A 151 5.76 0.32 25.25
C GLN A 151 6.27 -0.24 26.58
N ASN A 152 7.30 -1.10 26.57
CA ASN A 152 7.74 -1.81 27.78
C ASN A 152 9.00 -1.21 28.45
N SER A 153 9.51 -0.07 27.99
CA SER A 153 10.74 0.56 28.50
C SER A 153 10.54 1.68 29.53
N ASP A 154 9.31 2.00 29.96
CA ASP A 154 9.06 3.17 30.84
C ASP A 154 8.43 2.88 32.22
N LYS A 155 8.51 1.62 32.71
CA LYS A 155 8.05 1.29 34.08
C LYS A 155 9.01 0.41 34.87
N LYS A 156 10.30 0.76 34.89
CA LYS A 156 11.23 0.12 35.81
C LYS A 156 12.27 1.03 36.47
N ASP A 157 11.91 2.26 36.80
CA ASP A 157 12.66 3.03 37.78
C ASP A 157 11.72 3.69 38.79
N MET A 158 11.13 2.85 39.63
CA MET A 158 10.64 3.30 40.92
C MET A 158 11.16 2.38 42.01
N LYS A 159 11.88 3.01 42.95
CA LYS A 159 11.94 2.64 44.37
C LYS A 159 13.06 1.69 44.80
N ARG A 160 14.29 2.22 44.92
CA ARG A 160 15.18 1.91 46.06
C ARG A 160 16.06 3.11 46.44
N ARG A 161 15.85 3.61 47.66
CA ARG A 161 16.77 4.26 48.62
C ARG A 161 16.20 5.57 49.18
N SER A 162 15.29 5.42 50.14
CA SER A 162 15.23 6.34 51.27
C SER A 162 15.88 5.65 52.46
N ARG A 163 16.60 6.45 53.27
CA ARG A 163 16.93 6.26 54.71
C ARG A 163 18.38 5.86 55.02
N GLU A 164 19.17 6.86 55.43
CA GLU A 164 19.87 7.00 56.73
C GLU A 164 20.60 8.36 56.69
N ASP A 165 20.03 9.40 57.31
CA ASP A 165 20.39 9.91 58.64
C ASP A 165 21.89 10.22 58.79
N GLY A 166 22.24 11.49 58.55
CA GLY A 166 23.52 12.07 58.93
C GLY A 166 23.36 12.81 60.26
N GLU A 167 23.77 12.18 61.35
CA GLU A 167 24.13 12.89 62.59
C GLU A 167 25.50 13.53 62.41
N ILE A 168 25.52 14.85 62.53
CA ILE A 168 26.72 15.67 62.66
C ILE A 168 26.86 15.99 64.15
N ASN A 169 27.98 15.61 64.74
CA ASN A 169 28.51 16.20 65.97
C ASN A 169 30.02 16.39 65.79
#